data_AF-A0A0A1F546-F1
#
_entry.id   AF-A0A0A1F546-F1
#
_cell.length_a   1.000
_cell.length_b   1.000
_cell.length_c   1.000
_cell.angle_alpha   90.00
_cell.angle_beta   90.00
_cell.angle_gamma   90.00
#
_symmetry.space_group_name_H-M   'P 1'
#
loop_
_entity.id
_entity.type
_entity.pdbx_description
1 polymer ?
#
loop_
_entity_poly.entity_id
_entity_poly.type
_entity_poly.pdbx_seq_one_letter_code
_entity_poly.pdbx_strand_id
1 'polypeptide(L)'
;MMPATQSAIELSARPATRAASMPAELVLAIGLIWGHLNARQFEPAYQLAAACLCVWPDQPAPRLMSAYAAVELGHPLPPDTLVALHSAACPEWSGLVLRRAGQRWDGNWSMA
;
A
#
# COMPACT_ATOMS: atom_id res chain seq x y z
N MET A 1 60.64 11.03 -11.77
CA MET A 1 60.09 9.69 -12.03
C MET A 1 58.79 9.60 -11.24
N MET A 2 57.68 9.58 -11.98
CA MET A 2 56.23 9.53 -11.66
C MET A 2 55.75 9.64 -10.19
N PRO A 3 54.83 10.59 -9.88
CA PRO A 3 54.15 10.71 -8.60
C PRO A 3 52.97 9.73 -8.45
N ALA A 4 52.68 9.37 -7.21
CA ALA A 4 51.47 8.66 -6.80
C ALA A 4 50.24 9.55 -6.97
N THR A 5 49.32 9.17 -7.87
CA THR A 5 47.99 9.78 -7.98
C THR A 5 46.95 8.79 -7.46
N GLN A 6 46.63 8.92 -6.17
CA GLN A 6 45.41 8.37 -5.60
C GLN A 6 44.22 9.10 -6.22
N SER A 7 43.41 8.38 -6.99
CA SER A 7 42.13 8.86 -7.49
C SER A 7 41.18 9.10 -6.33
N ALA A 8 41.01 10.37 -5.97
CA ALA A 8 39.89 10.85 -5.19
C ALA A 8 38.61 10.68 -6.02
N ILE A 9 37.89 9.58 -5.77
CA ILE A 9 36.50 9.45 -6.20
C ILE A 9 35.70 10.30 -5.20
N GLU A 10 35.60 11.60 -5.48
CA GLU A 10 34.59 12.46 -4.86
C GLU A 10 33.22 12.01 -5.37
N LEU A 11 32.64 11.01 -4.70
CA LEU A 11 31.20 10.81 -4.69
C LEU A 11 30.60 12.08 -4.09
N SER A 12 30.25 13.03 -4.96
CA SER A 12 29.41 14.18 -4.64
C SER A 12 28.07 13.67 -4.11
N ALA A 13 28.00 13.45 -2.80
CA ALA A 13 26.78 13.22 -2.06
C ALA A 13 25.87 14.44 -2.28
N ARG A 14 24.93 14.31 -3.22
CA ARG A 14 23.86 15.29 -3.40
C ARG A 14 23.05 15.33 -2.10
N PRO A 15 22.74 16.53 -1.57
CA PRO A 15 22.04 16.65 -0.30
C PRO A 15 20.65 16.02 -0.41
N ALA A 16 20.39 15.10 0.51
CA ALA A 16 19.13 14.41 0.68
C ALA A 16 18.07 15.37 1.22
N THR A 17 17.28 15.99 0.33
CA THR A 17 15.99 16.59 0.68
C THR A 17 15.07 16.64 -0.54
N ARG A 18 14.25 15.59 -0.71
CA ARG A 18 12.95 15.66 -1.39
C ARG A 18 12.12 14.52 -0.83
N ALA A 19 11.02 14.83 -0.15
CA ALA A 19 10.04 13.87 0.32
C ALA A 19 9.84 12.78 -0.75
N ALA A 20 10.00 11.50 -0.37
CA ALA A 20 9.99 10.37 -1.28
C ALA A 20 8.71 10.39 -2.12
N SER A 21 8.82 10.85 -3.37
CA SER A 21 7.74 10.76 -4.35
C SER A 21 7.47 9.27 -4.57
N MET A 22 6.21 8.88 -4.43
CA MET A 22 5.77 7.51 -4.71
C MET A 22 6.34 7.03 -6.05
N PRO A 23 6.91 5.80 -6.13
CA PRO A 23 7.42 5.27 -7.40
C PRO A 23 6.36 5.33 -8.49
N ALA A 24 6.75 5.69 -9.72
CA ALA A 24 5.81 5.83 -10.82
C ALA A 24 5.06 4.52 -11.11
N GLU A 25 5.74 3.40 -10.93
CA GLU A 25 5.20 2.04 -11.06
C GLU A 25 4.11 1.77 -10.02
N LEU A 26 4.28 2.25 -8.79
CA LEU A 26 3.27 2.11 -7.74
C LEU A 26 2.04 2.97 -8.04
N VAL A 27 2.23 4.20 -8.54
CA VAL A 27 1.12 5.05 -8.99
C VAL A 27 0.32 4.37 -10.10
N LEU A 28 1.01 3.79 -11.08
CA LEU A 28 0.38 3.04 -12.17
C LEU A 28 -0.38 1.81 -11.64
N ALA A 29 0.24 1.04 -10.75
CA ALA A 29 -0.36 -0.14 -10.16
C ALA A 29 -1.64 0.20 -9.38
N ILE A 30 -1.60 1.25 -8.56
CA ILE A 30 -2.79 1.76 -7.85
C ILE A 30 -3.88 2.15 -8.86
N GLY A 31 -3.53 2.86 -9.93
CA GLY A 31 -4.48 3.21 -11.00
C GLY A 31 -5.13 1.99 -11.66
N LEU A 32 -4.35 0.94 -11.93
CA LEU A 32 -4.86 -0.31 -12.53
C LEU A 32 -5.78 -1.08 -11.58
N ILE A 33 -5.38 -1.22 -10.30
CA ILE A 33 -6.23 -1.84 -9.28
C ILE A 33 -7.55 -1.09 -9.18
N TRP A 34 -7.52 0.24 -9.14
CA TRP A 34 -8.72 1.07 -9.13
C TRP A 34 -9.60 0.83 -10.36
N GLY A 35 -8.99 0.70 -11.55
CA GLY A 35 -9.69 0.34 -12.77
C GLY A 35 -10.47 -0.97 -12.66
N HIS A 36 -9.82 -2.03 -12.17
CA HIS A 36 -10.48 -3.33 -11.94
C HIS A 36 -11.60 -3.25 -10.91
N LEU A 37 -11.40 -2.52 -9.81
CA LEU A 37 -12.43 -2.33 -8.78
C LEU A 37 -13.68 -1.64 -9.33
N ASN A 38 -13.52 -0.59 -10.13
CA ASN A 38 -14.66 0.10 -10.75
C ASN A 38 -15.38 -0.77 -11.79
N ALA A 39 -14.64 -1.63 -12.49
CA ALA A 39 -15.21 -2.62 -13.41
C ALA A 39 -15.82 -3.84 -12.70
N ARG A 40 -15.85 -3.86 -11.34
CA ARG A 40 -16.29 -4.99 -10.51
C ARG A 40 -15.51 -6.28 -10.76
N GLN A 41 -14.28 -6.16 -11.26
CA GLN A 41 -13.35 -7.27 -11.46
C GLN A 41 -12.55 -7.49 -10.18
N PHE A 42 -13.22 -7.99 -9.14
CA PHE A 42 -12.64 -8.10 -7.79
C PHE A 42 -11.50 -9.11 -7.71
N GLU A 43 -11.59 -10.24 -8.42
CA GLU A 43 -10.53 -11.26 -8.43
C GLU A 43 -9.21 -10.72 -9.03
N PRO A 44 -9.19 -10.12 -10.25
CA PRO A 44 -7.99 -9.46 -10.75
C PRO A 44 -7.49 -8.32 -9.85
N ALA A 45 -8.39 -7.53 -9.28
CA ALA A 45 -8.01 -6.44 -8.37
C ALA A 45 -7.31 -6.99 -7.11
N TYR A 46 -7.85 -8.07 -6.53
CA TYR A 46 -7.30 -8.73 -5.35
C TYR A 46 -5.90 -9.28 -5.64
N GLN A 47 -5.74 -10.05 -6.72
CA GLN A 47 -4.47 -10.65 -7.11
C GLN A 47 -3.40 -9.59 -7.38
N LEU A 48 -3.75 -8.54 -8.13
CA LEU A 48 -2.83 -7.46 -8.43
C LEU A 48 -2.42 -6.70 -7.16
N ALA A 49 -3.37 -6.36 -6.29
CA ALA A 49 -3.08 -5.67 -5.04
C ALA A 49 -2.22 -6.51 -4.10
N ALA A 50 -2.48 -7.82 -3.99
CA ALA A 50 -1.67 -8.74 -3.20
C ALA A 50 -0.22 -8.83 -3.74
N ALA A 51 -0.06 -8.92 -5.07
CA ALA A 51 1.27 -8.89 -5.69
C ALA A 51 2.00 -7.56 -5.44
N CYS A 52 1.29 -6.43 -5.47
CA CYS A 52 1.88 -5.12 -5.14
C CYS A 52 2.41 -5.08 -3.71
N LEU A 53 1.73 -5.73 -2.75
CA LEU A 53 2.18 -5.80 -1.36
C LEU A 53 3.43 -6.68 -1.17
N CYS A 54 3.73 -7.60 -2.09
CA CYS A 54 5.01 -8.32 -2.07
C CYS A 54 6.20 -7.41 -2.43
N VAL A 55 5.96 -6.36 -3.23
CA VAL A 55 6.99 -5.41 -3.68
C VAL A 55 7.05 -4.19 -2.75
N TRP A 56 5.89 -3.71 -2.31
CA TRP A 56 5.74 -2.54 -1.46
C TRP A 56 4.84 -2.84 -0.23
N PRO A 57 5.36 -3.58 0.77
CA PRO A 57 4.56 -4.09 1.89
C PRO A 57 3.97 -3.01 2.79
N ASP A 58 4.64 -1.87 2.88
CA ASP A 58 4.27 -0.75 3.75
C ASP A 58 3.30 0.23 3.09
N GLN A 59 2.81 -0.07 1.88
CA GLN A 59 1.94 0.85 1.16
C GLN A 59 0.47 0.70 1.57
N PRO A 60 -0.16 1.76 2.10
CA PRO A 60 -1.51 1.66 2.62
C PRO A 60 -2.55 1.49 1.51
N ALA A 61 -2.34 2.10 0.34
CA ALA A 61 -3.33 2.07 -0.74
C ALA A 61 -3.57 0.64 -1.31
N PRO A 62 -2.53 -0.12 -1.74
CA PRO A 62 -2.71 -1.51 -2.15
C PRO A 62 -3.30 -2.40 -1.05
N ARG A 63 -2.98 -2.13 0.23
CA ARG A 63 -3.54 -2.88 1.37
C ARG A 63 -5.05 -2.67 1.50
N LEU A 64 -5.50 -1.42 1.46
CA LEU A 64 -6.93 -1.09 1.49
C LEU A 64 -7.68 -1.66 0.28
N MET A 65 -7.09 -1.57 -0.90
CA MET A 65 -7.67 -2.10 -2.14
C MET A 65 -7.78 -3.63 -2.12
N SER A 66 -6.74 -4.33 -1.66
CA SER A 66 -6.75 -5.78 -1.48
C SER A 66 -7.83 -6.20 -0.50
N ALA A 67 -7.95 -5.49 0.64
CA ALA A 67 -8.98 -5.76 1.63
C ALA A 67 -10.39 -5.57 1.08
N TYR A 68 -10.63 -4.48 0.34
CA TYR A 68 -11.92 -4.23 -0.31
C TYR A 68 -12.27 -5.35 -1.30
N ALA A 69 -11.34 -5.73 -2.17
CA ALA A 69 -11.56 -6.79 -3.14
C ALA A 69 -11.82 -8.16 -2.47
N ALA A 70 -11.07 -8.49 -1.42
CA ALA A 70 -11.25 -9.72 -0.65
C ALA A 70 -12.67 -9.81 -0.06
N VAL A 71 -13.17 -8.72 0.50
CA VAL A 71 -14.53 -8.66 1.06
C VAL A 71 -15.60 -8.87 -0.03
N GLU A 72 -15.44 -8.26 -1.20
CA GLU A 72 -16.38 -8.45 -2.32
C GLU A 72 -16.36 -9.90 -2.87
N LEU A 73 -15.24 -10.61 -2.71
CA LEU A 73 -15.11 -12.03 -3.04
C LEU A 73 -15.61 -12.96 -1.91
N GLY A 74 -15.99 -12.41 -0.76
CA GLY A 74 -16.36 -13.20 0.42
C GLY A 74 -15.18 -13.87 1.11
N HIS A 75 -13.96 -13.42 0.87
CA HIS A 75 -12.77 -13.89 1.55
C HIS A 75 -12.64 -13.28 2.95
N PRO A 76 -12.19 -14.07 3.95
CA PRO A 76 -11.91 -13.52 5.27
C PRO A 76 -10.73 -12.54 5.20
N LEU A 77 -10.83 -11.46 5.98
CA LEU A 77 -9.73 -10.51 6.12
C LEU A 77 -8.70 -11.03 7.13
N PRO A 78 -7.40 -11.05 6.78
CA PRO A 78 -6.35 -11.37 7.74
C PRO A 78 -6.34 -10.39 8.93
N PRO A 79 -5.97 -10.83 10.15
CA PRO A 79 -5.89 -9.96 11.33
C PRO A 79 -5.05 -8.70 11.11
N ASP A 80 -3.90 -8.82 10.44
CA ASP A 80 -3.00 -7.69 10.16
C ASP A 80 -3.65 -6.65 9.24
N THR A 81 -4.54 -7.08 8.35
CA THR A 81 -5.31 -6.19 7.48
C THR A 81 -6.37 -5.45 8.27
N LEU A 82 -7.02 -6.11 9.25
CA LEU A 82 -7.98 -5.47 10.15
C LEU A 82 -7.30 -4.39 11.01
N VAL A 83 -6.13 -4.69 11.59
CA VAL A 83 -5.35 -3.71 12.37
C VAL A 83 -4.97 -2.51 11.49
N ALA A 84 -4.51 -2.76 10.27
CA ALA A 84 -4.16 -1.70 9.34
C ALA A 84 -5.38 -0.85 8.91
N LEU A 85 -6.56 -1.46 8.72
CA LEU A 85 -7.81 -0.76 8.43
C LEU A 85 -8.23 0.14 9.59
N HIS A 86 -8.07 -0.31 10.83
CA HIS A 86 -8.37 0.51 12.01
C HIS A 86 -7.43 1.72 12.16
N SER A 87 -6.20 1.61 11.66
CA SER A 87 -5.17 2.64 11.76
C SER A 87 -4.96 3.43 10.46
N ALA A 88 -5.79 3.20 9.44
CA ALA A 88 -5.60 3.77 8.12
C ALA A 88 -5.95 5.26 8.07
N ALA A 89 -5.17 6.00 7.28
CA ALA A 89 -5.32 7.46 7.11
C ALA A 89 -6.64 7.88 6.43
N CYS A 90 -7.41 6.95 5.86
CA CYS A 90 -8.71 7.22 5.25
C CYS A 90 -9.82 6.45 5.99
N PRO A 91 -10.43 7.05 7.02
CA PRO A 91 -11.43 6.38 7.85
C PRO A 91 -12.73 6.08 7.10
N GLU A 92 -13.10 6.86 6.09
CA GLU A 92 -14.31 6.63 5.28
C GLU A 92 -14.19 5.32 4.50
N TRP A 93 -13.02 5.10 3.91
CA TRP A 93 -12.76 3.93 3.08
C TRP A 93 -12.57 2.67 3.93
N SER A 94 -11.85 2.80 5.04
CA SER A 94 -11.68 1.70 6.00
C SER A 94 -13.01 1.31 6.64
N GLY A 95 -13.85 2.29 6.98
CA GLY A 95 -15.21 2.05 7.46
C GLY A 95 -16.10 1.37 6.42
N LEU A 96 -15.95 1.68 5.13
CA LEU A 96 -16.66 0.96 4.06
C LEU A 96 -16.26 -0.51 4.00
N VAL A 97 -14.95 -0.79 3.98
CA VAL A 97 -14.41 -2.17 3.93
C VAL A 97 -14.89 -2.97 5.13
N LEU A 98 -14.79 -2.41 6.34
CA LEU A 98 -15.18 -3.11 7.57
C LEU A 98 -16.69 -3.37 7.64
N ARG A 99 -17.53 -2.39 7.26
CA ARG A 99 -18.98 -2.62 7.15
C ARG A 99 -19.32 -3.76 6.19
N ARG A 100 -18.63 -3.81 5.04
CA ARG A 100 -18.86 -4.88 4.06
C ARG A 100 -18.32 -6.23 4.52
N ALA A 101 -17.26 -6.24 5.33
CA ALA A 101 -16.75 -7.44 5.99
C ALA A 101 -17.68 -7.96 7.10
N GLY A 102 -18.81 -7.29 7.37
CA GLY A 102 -19.71 -7.62 8.48
C GLY A 102 -19.12 -7.23 9.85
N GLN A 103 -18.04 -6.46 9.88
CA GLN A 103 -17.40 -5.98 11.10
C GLN A 103 -18.05 -4.66 11.51
N ARG A 104 -18.42 -4.55 12.79
CA ARG A 104 -18.92 -3.29 13.32
C ARG A 104 -17.74 -2.37 13.56
N TRP A 105 -17.69 -1.23 12.86
CA TRP A 105 -16.76 -0.16 13.19
C TRP A 105 -17.24 0.52 14.47
N ASP A 106 -16.66 0.18 15.62
CA ASP A 106 -17.05 0.76 16.90
C ASP A 106 -16.38 2.11 17.19
N GLY A 107 -15.53 2.63 16.30
CA GLY A 107 -14.91 3.96 16.41
C GLY A 107 -13.97 4.17 17.60
N ASN A 108 -13.81 3.17 18.47
CA ASN A 108 -13.01 3.24 19.68
C ASN A 108 -11.99 2.09 19.71
N TRP A 109 -10.92 2.21 18.93
CA TRP A 109 -9.76 1.32 19.05
C TRP A 109 -8.72 2.00 19.95
N SER A 110 -8.96 1.96 21.26
CA SER A 110 -7.91 2.29 22.24
C SER A 110 -6.98 1.08 22.37
N MET A 111 -5.68 1.33 22.19
CA MET A 111 -4.60 0.35 22.32
C MET A 111 -4.73 -0.47 23.61
N ALA A 112 -4.67 -1.79 23.47
CA ALA A 112 -4.18 -2.71 24.47
C ALA A 112 -3.01 -3.49 23.86
#